data_AF-A0A3L9L724-F1
#
_entry.id   AF-A0A3L9L724-F1
#
_cell.length_a   1.000
_cell.length_b   1.000
_cell.length_c   1.000
_cell.angle_alpha   90.00
_cell.angle_beta   90.00
_cell.angle_gamma   90.00
#
_symmetry.space_group_name_H-M   'P 1'
#
loop_
_entity.id
_entity.type
_entity.pdbx_description
1 polymer ?
#
loop_
_entity_poly.entity_id
_entity_poly.type
_entity_poly.pdbx_seq_one_letter_code
_entity_poly.pdbx_strand_id
1 'polypeptide(L)'
;MILSWKEAQLQNHIIQMATALGWDFYHTHDSRRSPGGFPDLVLVHPRKRICLVRELKTERGRFRPKQEQWLENLHDAGVDAGVWRPSDVVSQRVHRELSAGTGYGTGSMGERP
;
A
#
# COMPACT_ATOMS: atom_id res chain seq x y z
N MET A 1 -7.19 -21.14 0.72
CA MET A 1 -8.14 -20.16 0.15
C MET A 1 -7.55 -18.77 0.30
N ILE A 2 -7.92 -17.77 -0.51
CA ILE A 2 -7.32 -16.42 -0.44
C ILE A 2 -7.43 -15.82 0.96
N LEU A 3 -8.60 -15.95 1.62
CA LEU A 3 -8.83 -15.45 2.98
C LEU A 3 -7.89 -16.02 4.06
N SER A 4 -7.18 -17.11 3.79
CA SER A 4 -6.21 -17.73 4.72
C SER A 4 -4.75 -17.40 4.37
N TRP A 5 -4.50 -16.49 3.43
CA TRP A 5 -3.15 -16.10 3.05
C TRP A 5 -2.41 -15.42 4.20
N LYS A 6 -1.14 -15.81 4.38
CA LYS A 6 -0.19 -15.08 5.21
C LYS A 6 0.22 -13.77 4.53
N GLU A 7 0.76 -12.83 5.29
CA GLU A 7 1.24 -11.53 4.78
C GLU A 7 2.21 -11.70 3.60
N ALA A 8 3.16 -12.64 3.67
CA ALA A 8 4.08 -12.91 2.56
C ALA A 8 3.39 -13.38 1.27
N GLN A 9 2.31 -14.17 1.38
CA GLN A 9 1.55 -14.62 0.19
C GLN A 9 0.76 -13.47 -0.42
N LEU A 10 0.13 -12.65 0.43
CA LEU A 10 -0.58 -11.44 0.02
C LEU A 10 0.39 -10.46 -0.66
N GLN A 11 1.55 -10.21 -0.06
CA GLN A 11 2.60 -9.34 -0.59
C GLN A 11 3.08 -9.80 -1.96
N ASN A 12 3.44 -11.08 -2.11
CA ASN A 12 3.91 -11.61 -3.38
C ASN A 12 2.85 -11.47 -4.48
N HIS A 13 1.59 -11.72 -4.16
CA HIS A 13 0.49 -11.55 -5.12
C HIS A 13 0.32 -10.09 -5.55
N ILE A 14 0.35 -9.16 -4.59
CA ILE A 14 0.26 -7.72 -4.86
C ILE A 14 1.43 -7.23 -5.70
N ILE A 15 2.67 -7.61 -5.37
CA ILE A 15 3.87 -7.20 -6.10
C ILE A 15 3.81 -7.69 -7.55
N GLN A 16 3.42 -8.95 -7.77
CA GLN A 16 3.26 -9.49 -9.13
C GLN A 16 2.23 -8.70 -9.94
N MET A 17 1.06 -8.41 -9.34
CA MET A 17 0.02 -7.61 -9.98
C MET A 17 0.47 -6.17 -10.26
N ALA A 18 1.11 -5.52 -9.29
CA ALA A 18 1.63 -4.16 -9.40
C ALA A 18 2.67 -4.06 -10.53
N THR A 19 3.61 -5.01 -10.57
CA THR A 19 4.64 -5.10 -11.63
C THR A 19 3.99 -5.24 -13.00
N ALA A 20 3.01 -6.15 -13.14
CA ALA A 20 2.30 -6.36 -14.40
C ALA A 20 1.53 -5.12 -14.87
N LEU A 21 1.08 -4.28 -13.94
CA LEU A 21 0.36 -3.04 -14.20
C LEU A 21 1.28 -1.81 -14.33
N GLY A 22 2.61 -1.99 -14.32
CA GLY A 22 3.57 -0.92 -14.53
C GLY A 22 3.86 -0.05 -13.32
N TRP A 23 3.68 -0.58 -12.11
CA TRP A 23 4.08 0.07 -10.87
C TRP A 23 5.51 -0.31 -10.49
N ASP A 24 6.28 0.68 -10.05
CA ASP A 24 7.49 0.46 -9.27
C ASP A 24 7.09 0.24 -7.80
N PHE A 25 7.90 -0.52 -7.06
CA PHE A 25 7.63 -0.78 -5.66
C PHE A 25 8.90 -0.76 -4.82
N TYR A 26 8.74 -0.35 -3.56
CA TYR A 26 9.70 -0.58 -2.50
C TYR A 26 9.02 -1.38 -1.39
N HIS A 27 9.76 -2.33 -0.83
CA HIS A 27 9.38 -3.04 0.37
C HIS A 27 10.62 -3.35 1.21
N THR A 28 10.50 -3.24 2.53
CA THR A 28 11.64 -3.42 3.43
C THR A 28 11.82 -4.90 3.75
N HIS A 29 12.91 -5.52 3.26
CA HIS A 29 13.22 -6.93 3.54
C HIS A 29 13.70 -7.18 4.97
N ASP A 30 14.43 -6.23 5.58
CA ASP A 30 14.89 -6.32 6.97
C ASP A 30 14.79 -4.95 7.66
N SER A 31 13.75 -4.79 8.47
CA SER A 31 13.45 -3.53 9.16
C SER A 31 14.14 -3.39 10.53
N ARG A 32 14.92 -4.38 10.98
CA ARG A 32 15.52 -4.38 12.33
C ARG A 32 16.59 -3.30 12.53
N ARG A 33 17.08 -2.70 11.45
CA ARG A 33 18.07 -1.61 11.45
C ARG A 33 17.46 -0.24 11.14
N SER A 34 16.13 -0.14 11.13
CA SER A 34 15.39 1.06 10.76
C SER A 34 14.40 1.45 11.86
N PRO A 35 13.93 2.71 11.88
CA PRO A 35 12.80 3.09 12.72
C PRO A 35 11.59 2.18 12.41
N GLY A 36 11.18 1.37 13.39
CA GLY A 36 10.10 0.41 13.18
C GLY A 36 8.74 1.08 12.92
N GLY A 37 7.83 0.34 12.30
CA GLY A 37 6.43 0.71 12.11
C GLY A 37 6.09 1.34 10.76
N PHE A 38 7.07 1.63 9.90
CA PHE A 38 6.79 2.09 8.55
C PHE A 38 6.02 1.02 7.76
N PRO A 39 5.06 1.41 6.88
CA PRO A 39 4.24 0.46 6.15
C PRO A 39 5.04 -0.47 5.21
N ASP A 40 4.48 -1.66 4.96
CA ASP A 40 5.16 -2.71 4.21
C ASP A 40 5.52 -2.34 2.75
N LEU A 41 4.61 -1.65 2.05
CA LEU A 41 4.75 -1.33 0.63
C LEU A 41 4.66 0.17 0.35
N VAL A 42 5.55 0.64 -0.52
CA VAL A 42 5.40 1.90 -1.27
C VAL A 42 5.32 1.54 -2.75
N LEU A 43 4.29 2.02 -3.43
CA LEU A 43 4.01 1.73 -4.84
C LEU A 43 3.90 3.04 -5.60
N VAL A 44 4.65 3.18 -6.69
CA VAL A 44 4.66 4.40 -7.50
C VAL A 44 4.36 4.05 -8.95
N HIS A 45 3.36 4.70 -9.54
CA HIS A 45 3.07 4.58 -10.95
C HIS A 45 3.46 5.88 -11.68
N PRO A 46 4.58 5.90 -12.43
CA PRO A 46 5.12 7.15 -12.97
C PRO A 46 4.18 7.82 -13.99
N ARG A 47 3.53 7.04 -14.86
CA ARG A 47 2.60 7.59 -15.87
C ARG A 47 1.29 8.12 -15.27
N LYS A 48 0.74 7.43 -14.26
CA LYS A 48 -0.49 7.85 -13.58
C LYS A 48 -0.24 8.95 -12.55
N ARG A 49 1.02 9.17 -12.15
CA ARG A 49 1.44 10.10 -11.09
C ARG A 49 0.76 9.79 -9.74
N ILE A 50 0.66 8.50 -9.43
CA ILE A 50 0.05 8.00 -8.19
C ILE A 50 1.12 7.35 -7.33
N CYS A 51 1.09 7.63 -6.03
CA CYS A 51 1.88 6.96 -5.01
C CYS A 51 0.91 6.36 -3.98
N LEU A 52 1.01 5.05 -3.74
CA LEU A 52 0.25 4.35 -2.70
C LEU A 52 1.22 3.83 -1.65
N VAL A 53 0.88 4.03 -0.38
CA VAL A 53 1.55 3.40 0.75
C VAL A 53 0.59 2.41 1.39
N ARG A 54 1.00 1.15 1.54
CA ARG A 54 0.12 0.08 1.99
C ARG A 54 0.77 -0.76 3.08
N GLU A 55 0.10 -0.85 4.22
CA GLU A 55 0.38 -1.86 5.24
C GLU A 55 -0.39 -3.14 4.87
N LEU A 56 0.28 -4.29 4.92
CA LEU A 56 -0.31 -5.58 4.62
C LEU A 56 -0.60 -6.33 5.90
N LYS A 57 -1.79 -6.92 5.99
CA LYS A 57 -2.15 -7.76 7.13
C LYS A 57 -2.76 -9.06 6.67
N THR A 58 -2.58 -10.10 7.48
CA THR A 58 -3.47 -11.26 7.42
C THR A 58 -4.91 -10.83 7.67
N GLU A 59 -5.89 -11.65 7.29
CA GLU A 59 -7.31 -11.30 7.44
C GLU A 59 -7.67 -10.85 8.87
N ARG A 60 -7.09 -11.49 9.89
CA ARG A 60 -7.32 -11.17 11.31
C ARG A 60 -6.13 -10.48 11.99
N GLY A 61 -5.13 -10.06 11.21
CA GLY A 61 -3.92 -9.40 11.72
C GLY A 61 -4.24 -8.07 12.41
N ARG A 62 -3.59 -7.81 13.55
CA ARG A 62 -3.73 -6.58 14.33
C ARG A 62 -2.58 -5.62 14.01
N PHE A 63 -2.82 -4.32 14.21
CA PHE A 63 -1.78 -3.30 14.12
C PHE A 63 -0.94 -3.26 15.38
N ARG A 64 0.33 -2.87 15.19
CA ARG A 64 1.14 -2.33 16.28
C ARG A 64 0.84 -0.82 16.37
N PRO A 65 0.81 -0.21 17.57
CA PRO A 65 0.49 1.22 17.71
C PRO A 65 1.33 2.13 16.80
N LYS A 66 2.60 1.79 16.61
CA LYS A 66 3.50 2.56 15.75
C LYS A 66 3.15 2.48 14.25
N GLN A 67 2.54 1.40 13.80
CA GLN A 67 2.07 1.27 12.41
C GLN A 67 0.84 2.14 12.16
N GLU A 68 -0.09 2.16 13.13
CA GLU A 68 -1.26 3.03 13.10
C GLU A 68 -0.85 4.50 13.01
N GLN A 69 0.07 4.94 13.88
CA GLN A 69 0.61 6.30 13.85
C GLN A 69 1.24 6.67 12.51
N TRP A 70 1.98 5.75 11.87
CA TRP A 70 2.56 6.01 10.54
C TRP A 70 1.49 6.19 9.48
N LEU A 71 0.44 5.35 9.48
CA LEU A 71 -0.66 5.45 8.52
C LEU A 71 -1.42 6.77 8.69
N GLU A 72 -1.71 7.16 9.94
CA GLU A 72 -2.34 8.44 10.27
C GLU A 72 -1.48 9.62 9.79
N ASN A 73 -0.19 9.65 10.15
CA ASN A 73 0.70 10.75 9.77
C ASN A 73 0.87 10.86 8.25
N LEU A 74 0.94 9.73 7.54
CA LEU A 74 1.04 9.72 6.08
C LEU A 74 -0.24 10.26 5.44
N HIS A 75 -1.40 9.83 5.95
CA HIS A 75 -2.68 10.34 5.51
C HIS A 75 -2.79 11.86 5.74
N ASP A 76 -2.44 12.35 6.93
CA ASP A 76 -2.46 13.78 7.27
C ASP A 76 -1.47 14.60 6.42
N ALA A 77 -0.37 13.99 5.97
CA ALA A 77 0.57 14.57 5.02
C ALA A 77 0.08 14.53 3.56
N GLY A 78 -1.15 14.07 3.30
CA GLY A 78 -1.74 13.98 1.97
C GLY A 78 -1.22 12.80 1.14
N VAL A 79 -0.57 11.82 1.77
CA VAL A 79 -0.15 10.59 1.11
C VAL A 79 -1.28 9.58 1.17
N ASP A 80 -1.54 8.90 0.05
CA ASP A 80 -2.50 7.79 0.03
C ASP A 80 -1.94 6.58 0.79
N ALA A 81 -2.21 6.55 2.09
CA ALA A 81 -1.83 5.48 2.98
C ALA A 81 -3.05 4.65 3.39
N GLY A 82 -2.90 3.33 3.40
CA GLY A 82 -4.02 2.45 3.75
C GLY A 82 -3.58 1.02 4.02
N VAL A 83 -4.57 0.16 4.20
CA VAL A 83 -4.37 -1.24 4.56
C VAL A 83 -4.96 -2.13 3.48
N TRP A 84 -4.23 -3.20 3.16
CA TRP A 84 -4.75 -4.31 2.39
C TRP A 84 -4.71 -5.64 3.16
N ARG A 85 -5.79 -6.39 3.03
CA ARG A 85 -6.03 -7.74 3.56
C ARG A 85 -6.39 -8.68 2.43
N PRO A 86 -6.40 -10.01 2.66
CA PRO A 86 -6.83 -10.95 1.63
C PRO A 86 -8.27 -10.72 1.14
N SER A 87 -9.18 -10.24 2.00
CA SER A 87 -10.52 -9.82 1.58
C SER A 87 -10.53 -8.65 0.58
N ASP A 88 -9.51 -7.79 0.57
CA ASP A 88 -9.35 -6.73 -0.45
C ASP A 88 -8.95 -7.30 -1.82
N VAL A 89 -8.28 -8.46 -1.85
CA VAL A 89 -8.02 -9.22 -3.08
C VAL A 89 -9.31 -9.88 -3.56
N VAL A 90 -10.04 -10.55 -2.66
CA VAL A 90 -11.32 -11.22 -2.99
C VAL A 90 -12.36 -10.22 -3.52
N SER A 91 -12.48 -9.04 -2.90
CA SER A 91 -13.37 -7.97 -3.32
C SER A 91 -12.87 -7.16 -4.52
N GLN A 92 -11.69 -7.53 -5.06
CA GLN A 92 -11.00 -6.85 -6.17
C GLN A 92 -10.61 -5.39 -5.89
N ARG A 93 -10.62 -4.94 -4.64
CA ARG A 93 -10.19 -3.58 -4.28
C ARG A 93 -8.74 -3.34 -4.67
N VAL A 94 -7.84 -4.29 -4.37
CA VAL A 94 -6.42 -4.21 -4.75
C VAL A 94 -6.28 -4.00 -6.27
N HIS A 95 -6.98 -4.81 -7.07
CA HIS A 95 -6.92 -4.71 -8.52
C HIS A 95 -7.45 -3.37 -9.03
N ARG A 96 -8.57 -2.86 -8.47
CA ARG A 96 -9.12 -1.56 -8.83
C ARG A 96 -8.14 -0.43 -8.53
N GLU A 97 -7.57 -0.39 -7.33
CA GLU A 97 -6.62 0.65 -6.93
C GLU A 97 -5.34 0.63 -7.80
N LEU A 98 -4.82 -0.57 -8.13
CA LEU A 98 -3.66 -0.68 -9.03
C LEU A 98 -4.00 -0.34 -10.49
N SER A 99 -5.22 -0.63 -10.94
CA SER A 99 -5.64 -0.41 -12.33
C SER A 99 -6.04 1.04 -12.61
N ALA A 100 -6.85 1.63 -11.75
CA ALA A 100 -7.45 2.95 -11.94
C ALA A 100 -6.82 4.03 -11.06
N GLY A 101 -6.05 3.66 -10.04
CA GLY A 101 -5.69 4.58 -8.97
C GLY A 101 -6.78 4.66 -7.89
N THR A 102 -6.59 5.58 -6.96
CA THR A 102 -7.55 5.90 -5.91
C THR A 102 -8.16 7.28 -6.17
N GLY A 103 -9.19 7.63 -5.42
CA GLY A 103 -9.72 9.01 -5.41
C GLY A 103 -8.83 10.01 -4.67
N TYR A 104 -7.71 9.56 -4.08
CA TYR A 104 -6.82 10.39 -3.28
C TYR A 104 -5.86 11.15 -4.22
N GLY A 105 -5.78 12.48 -4.12
CA GLY A 105 -4.84 13.30 -4.90
C GLY A 105 -5.28 13.73 -6.30
N THR A 106 -6.58 13.69 -6.64
CA THR A 106 -7.10 14.39 -7.84
C THR A 106 -7.23 15.91 -7.64
N GLY A 107 -6.99 16.40 -6.42
CA GLY A 107 -6.87 17.83 -6.11
C GLY A 107 -5.58 18.41 -6.71
N SER A 108 -5.76 19.38 -7.61
CA SER A 108 -4.74 20.19 -8.27
C SER A 108 -3.34 20.10 -7.67
N MET A 109 -2.41 19.53 -8.42
CA MET A 109 -1.00 19.89 -8.27
C MET A 109 -0.92 21.39 -8.60
N GLY A 110 -1.06 22.23 -7.58
CA GLY A 110 -0.89 23.67 -7.67
C GLY A 110 0.44 23.96 -8.35
N GLU A 111 0.45 24.98 -9.22
CA GLU A 111 1.64 25.52 -9.83
C GLU A 111 2.75 25.62 -8.77
N ARG A 112 3.87 24.93 -9.02
CA ARG A 112 5.05 25.09 -8.18
C ARG A 112 5.65 26.47 -8.46
N PRO A 113 6.16 27.18 -7.42
CA PRO A 113 6.95 28.39 -7.62
C PRO A 113 8.22 28.12 -8.43
#